data_AF-A0A958P9T4-F1
#
_entry.id   AF-A0A958P9T4-F1
#
_cell.length_a   1.000
_cell.length_b   1.000
_cell.length_c   1.000
_cell.angle_alpha   90.00
_cell.angle_beta   90.00
_cell.angle_gamma   90.00
#
_symmetry.space_group_name_H-M   'P 1'
#
loop_
_entity.id
_entity.type
_entity.pdbx_description
1 polymer ?
#
loop_
_entity_poly.entity_id
_entity_poly.type
_entity_poly.pdbx_seq_one_letter_code
_entity_poly.pdbx_strand_id
1 'polypeptide(L)'
;MSLLKLITPLFFVFHYSLLLFAQQIPHPFDSAHSIAMDGYIENGLIYTKSNEISFIEENIRAQLKYTVGQFNGFNGVADLNRVDLTIKSIEQASDRSFKVTYRAKLFIAWSRANQRLTYFELYLPRSTDWNALRIFYRQFGYSQCLDQNAHNVDAGIFWYYYRPDKRNCAVKNSNLSVTIPMTLSPSPENTSNKSPEYDQIWKDGQLILTAIFGKAESGSSSEFDAGTQGFKNTYRQLIQEYGEPVVSNLSPGQIVSGNTPEIRVEFQSLIGPIKVNLFLVDQLQSAPADFIEKYNELTKISDFISYSGHSGLGANIRALANMGEFVTGQYQIFLVNGCDTFAYVDNSLRDAHAKANPLASPYKYFDLITNAMPSYFYSNPRSVMTIVKALSGSRKTYREILAEFDPVQKAVVIGEEDND
;
A
#
# COMPACT_ATOMS: atom_id res chain seq x y z
N MET A 1 29.32 26.37 74.35
CA MET A 1 28.18 26.22 73.41
C MET A 1 28.72 26.34 72.00
N SER A 2 29.01 25.19 71.37
CA SER A 2 29.47 25.08 69.99
C SER A 2 28.31 24.53 69.17
N LEU A 3 27.84 25.27 68.16
CA LEU A 3 26.76 24.84 67.27
C LEU A 3 27.36 24.55 65.88
N LEU A 4 27.51 23.26 65.59
CA LEU A 4 27.76 22.70 64.27
C LEU A 4 26.56 23.03 63.35
N LYS A 5 26.80 23.65 62.19
CA LYS A 5 25.85 23.69 61.07
C LYS A 5 26.28 22.65 60.04
N LEU A 6 25.47 21.61 59.89
CA LEU A 6 25.54 20.66 58.78
C LEU A 6 25.19 21.36 57.46
N ILE A 7 26.02 21.14 56.43
CA ILE A 7 25.75 21.49 55.03
C ILE A 7 25.33 20.20 54.33
N THR A 8 24.08 20.13 53.88
CA THR A 8 23.55 19.08 53.00
C THR A 8 23.73 19.52 51.54
N PRO A 9 24.25 18.66 50.64
CA PRO A 9 24.25 18.98 49.21
C PRO A 9 22.90 18.61 48.60
N LEU A 10 22.27 19.57 47.92
CA LEU A 10 21.09 19.38 47.11
C LEU A 10 21.50 18.62 45.82
N PHE A 11 21.11 17.36 45.69
CA PHE A 11 21.24 16.60 44.44
C PHE A 11 20.26 17.15 43.41
N PHE A 12 20.76 17.82 42.37
CA PHE A 12 20.01 18.09 41.15
C PHE A 12 19.97 16.80 40.32
N VAL A 13 18.84 16.09 40.36
CA VAL A 13 18.53 15.02 39.41
C VAL A 13 18.02 15.67 38.13
N PHE A 14 18.89 15.81 37.13
CA PHE A 14 18.48 16.11 35.76
C PHE A 14 17.78 14.88 35.18
N HIS A 15 16.44 14.89 35.11
CA HIS A 15 15.70 14.02 34.21
C HIS A 15 15.94 14.50 32.77
N TYR A 16 16.92 13.91 32.10
CA TYR A 16 16.99 13.95 30.64
C TYR A 16 15.87 13.05 30.10
N SER A 17 14.71 13.66 29.83
CA SER A 17 13.71 13.09 28.93
C SER A 17 14.30 13.11 27.52
N LEU A 18 15.05 12.05 27.18
CA LEU A 18 15.38 11.75 25.78
C LEU A 18 14.07 11.44 25.06
N LEU A 19 13.45 12.49 24.52
CA LEU A 19 12.54 12.37 23.38
C LEU A 19 13.40 11.85 22.22
N LEU A 20 13.50 10.52 22.13
CA LEU A 20 13.82 9.85 20.89
C LEU A 20 12.72 10.24 19.90
N PHE A 21 12.96 11.31 19.15
CA PHE A 21 12.31 11.45 17.85
C PHE A 21 12.67 10.17 17.11
N ALA A 22 11.70 9.26 16.97
CA ALA A 22 11.81 8.18 16.01
C ALA A 22 12.05 8.88 14.66
N GLN A 23 13.30 8.93 14.22
CA GLN A 23 13.61 9.28 12.86
C GLN A 23 12.82 8.28 12.03
N GLN A 24 11.79 8.75 11.32
CA GLN A 24 11.23 7.97 10.23
C GLN A 24 12.42 7.68 9.32
N ILE A 25 12.88 6.43 9.38
CA ILE A 25 13.91 5.93 8.48
C ILE A 25 13.34 6.13 7.08
N PRO A 26 14.02 6.88 6.19
CA PRO A 26 13.53 7.11 4.84
C PRO A 26 13.22 5.77 4.18
N HIS A 27 12.03 5.63 3.61
CA HIS A 27 11.61 4.41 2.94
C HIS A 27 11.94 4.58 1.46
N PRO A 28 13.01 3.94 0.96
CA PRO A 28 13.39 4.06 -0.44
C PRO A 28 12.23 3.71 -1.35
N PHE A 29 12.24 4.31 -2.54
CA PHE A 29 11.18 4.21 -3.50
C PHE A 29 11.75 4.06 -4.90
N ASP A 30 11.42 2.96 -5.57
CA ASP A 30 11.66 2.81 -7.00
C ASP A 30 10.40 2.39 -7.76
N SER A 31 10.34 2.82 -9.00
CA SER A 31 9.30 2.49 -9.96
C SER A 31 9.75 2.86 -11.37
N ALA A 32 9.33 2.03 -12.34
CA ALA A 32 9.50 2.33 -13.76
C ALA A 32 8.64 3.53 -14.23
N HIS A 33 7.50 3.76 -13.58
CA HIS A 33 6.46 4.65 -14.09
C HIS A 33 6.06 5.77 -13.13
N SER A 34 6.52 5.69 -11.89
CA SER A 34 6.31 6.68 -10.84
C SER A 34 7.62 7.25 -10.30
N ILE A 35 7.56 8.44 -9.74
CA ILE A 35 8.60 9.10 -8.95
C ILE A 35 7.97 9.48 -7.61
N ALA A 36 8.70 9.32 -6.50
CA ALA A 36 8.26 9.83 -5.22
C ALA A 36 8.37 11.35 -5.19
N MET A 37 7.28 12.01 -4.81
CA MET A 37 7.21 13.45 -4.60
C MET A 37 6.79 13.71 -3.16
N ASP A 38 7.39 14.72 -2.54
CA ASP A 38 6.90 15.29 -1.29
C ASP A 38 5.94 16.43 -1.63
N GLY A 39 4.71 16.33 -1.11
CA GLY A 39 3.67 17.35 -1.23
C GLY A 39 3.50 18.13 0.06
N TYR A 40 3.78 19.43 0.04
CA TYR A 40 3.71 20.29 1.24
C TYR A 40 2.51 21.22 1.19
N ILE A 41 1.63 21.05 2.17
CA ILE A 41 0.52 21.94 2.48
C ILE A 41 0.96 22.84 3.63
N GLU A 42 1.18 24.12 3.36
CA GLU A 42 1.57 25.08 4.39
C GLU A 42 0.37 25.64 5.17
N ASN A 43 -0.73 25.93 4.47
CA ASN A 43 -1.90 26.59 5.05
C ASN A 43 -3.16 25.77 4.74
N GLY A 44 -3.18 24.53 5.23
CA GLY A 44 -4.36 23.69 5.20
C GLY A 44 -5.47 24.28 6.06
N LEU A 45 -6.73 23.97 5.72
CA LEU A 45 -7.91 24.53 6.36
C LEU A 45 -9.01 23.46 6.48
N ILE A 46 -9.59 23.32 7.66
CA ILE A 46 -10.77 22.48 7.88
C ILE A 46 -11.67 23.09 8.96
N TYR A 47 -12.96 22.77 8.89
CA TYR A 47 -13.94 23.12 9.92
C TYR A 47 -14.42 21.85 10.63
N THR A 48 -14.40 21.87 11.95
CA THR A 48 -14.71 20.72 12.81
C THR A 48 -15.70 21.12 13.91
N LYS A 49 -16.44 20.14 14.46
CA LYS A 49 -17.37 20.36 15.58
C LYS A 49 -16.72 20.21 16.96
N SER A 50 -15.46 19.79 17.02
CA SER A 50 -14.68 19.65 18.25
C SER A 50 -13.37 20.42 18.18
N ASN A 51 -12.90 20.88 19.34
CA ASN A 51 -11.55 21.42 19.54
C ASN A 51 -10.58 20.38 20.13
N GLU A 52 -11.03 19.14 20.38
CA GLU A 52 -10.18 18.04 20.80
C GLU A 52 -9.19 17.66 19.71
N ILE A 53 -7.90 17.61 20.04
CA ILE A 53 -6.80 17.41 19.07
C ILE A 53 -6.96 16.09 18.30
N SER A 54 -7.23 14.98 18.99
CA SER A 54 -7.40 13.68 18.34
C SER A 54 -8.53 13.69 17.30
N PHE A 55 -9.66 14.32 17.64
CA PHE A 55 -10.78 14.47 16.71
C PHE A 55 -10.42 15.36 15.52
N ILE A 56 -9.68 16.44 15.75
CA ILE A 56 -9.20 17.32 14.69
C ILE A 56 -8.29 16.54 13.72
N GLU A 57 -7.34 15.77 14.23
CA GLU A 57 -6.42 14.97 13.41
C GLU A 57 -7.17 13.93 12.58
N GLU A 58 -8.16 13.24 13.14
CA GLU A 58 -9.02 12.31 12.40
C GLU A 58 -9.78 13.01 11.27
N ASN A 59 -10.31 14.21 11.51
CA ASN A 59 -11.00 15.00 10.50
C ASN A 59 -10.04 15.48 9.40
N ILE A 60 -8.83 15.94 9.75
CA ILE A 60 -7.82 16.32 8.76
C ILE A 60 -7.42 15.10 7.91
N ARG A 61 -7.18 13.93 8.53
CA ARG A 61 -6.89 12.69 7.80
C ARG A 61 -8.04 12.27 6.89
N ALA A 62 -9.29 12.39 7.36
CA ALA A 62 -10.48 12.15 6.53
C ALA A 62 -10.58 13.13 5.35
N GLN A 63 -10.16 14.38 5.53
CA GLN A 63 -10.13 15.39 4.47
C GLN A 63 -9.05 15.05 3.44
N LEU A 64 -7.86 14.68 3.92
CA LEU A 64 -6.73 14.30 3.07
C LEU A 64 -6.98 13.00 2.30
N LYS A 65 -7.90 12.12 2.71
CA LYS A 65 -8.34 10.97 1.88
C LYS A 65 -8.82 11.39 0.49
N TYR A 66 -9.43 12.57 0.34
CA TYR A 66 -9.88 13.07 -0.96
C TYR A 66 -8.71 13.38 -1.91
N THR A 67 -7.48 13.49 -1.41
CA THR A 67 -6.29 13.60 -2.27
C THR A 67 -6.05 12.35 -3.09
N VAL A 68 -6.46 11.16 -2.63
CA VAL A 68 -6.35 9.91 -3.40
C VAL A 68 -7.11 10.02 -4.71
N GLY A 69 -8.39 10.35 -4.66
CA GLY A 69 -9.17 10.52 -5.88
C GLY A 69 -8.64 11.65 -6.76
N GLN A 70 -8.26 12.79 -6.16
CA GLN A 70 -7.78 13.91 -6.93
C GLN A 70 -6.46 13.58 -7.65
N PHE A 71 -5.50 12.96 -6.98
CA PHE A 71 -4.22 12.53 -7.57
C PHE A 71 -4.39 11.39 -8.57
N ASN A 72 -5.35 10.47 -8.36
CA ASN A 72 -5.66 9.42 -9.33
C ASN A 72 -6.06 10.03 -10.69
N GLY A 73 -6.73 11.19 -10.69
CA GLY A 73 -7.02 11.97 -11.90
C GLY A 73 -5.77 12.42 -12.68
N PHE A 74 -4.60 12.41 -12.04
CA PHE A 74 -3.29 12.76 -12.58
C PHE A 74 -2.30 11.58 -12.58
N ASN A 75 -2.80 10.35 -12.47
CA ASN A 75 -1.99 9.12 -12.41
C ASN A 75 -0.97 9.12 -11.26
N GLY A 76 -1.38 9.55 -10.07
CA GLY A 76 -0.57 9.44 -8.86
C GLY A 76 -1.45 9.19 -7.64
N VAL A 77 -0.84 8.87 -6.51
CA VAL A 77 -1.57 8.67 -5.26
C VAL A 77 -0.68 8.98 -4.06
N ALA A 78 -1.29 9.49 -2.99
CA ALA A 78 -0.60 9.73 -1.73
C ALA A 78 -0.66 8.50 -0.82
N ASP A 79 0.45 8.21 -0.15
CA ASP A 79 0.49 7.32 1.01
C ASP A 79 -0.13 8.06 2.21
N LEU A 80 -1.31 7.61 2.63
CA LEU A 80 -2.05 8.25 3.72
C LEU A 80 -1.58 7.83 5.11
N ASN A 81 -0.75 6.79 5.22
CA ASN A 81 -0.17 6.36 6.49
C ASN A 81 1.08 7.18 6.85
N ARG A 82 1.74 7.77 5.85
CA ARG A 82 2.94 8.60 6.02
C ARG A 82 2.68 10.11 6.08
N VAL A 83 1.44 10.52 6.35
CA VAL A 83 1.11 11.94 6.53
C VAL A 83 1.75 12.47 7.82
N ASP A 84 2.71 13.38 7.67
CA ASP A 84 3.21 14.25 8.74
C ASP A 84 2.28 15.46 8.86
N LEU A 85 1.72 15.66 10.04
CA LEU A 85 0.64 16.59 10.30
C LEU A 85 0.98 17.47 11.51
N THR A 86 0.81 18.78 11.36
CA THR A 86 0.94 19.74 12.47
C THR A 86 -0.26 20.69 12.47
N ILE A 87 -1.00 20.74 13.58
CA ILE A 87 -2.05 21.75 13.79
C ILE A 87 -1.39 23.10 14.12
N LYS A 88 -1.74 24.14 13.36
CA LYS A 88 -1.19 25.50 13.54
C LYS A 88 -2.07 26.37 14.44
N SER A 89 -3.39 26.36 14.22
CA SER A 89 -4.33 27.13 15.04
C SER A 89 -5.70 26.48 15.11
N ILE A 90 -6.42 26.75 16.19
CA ILE A 90 -7.80 26.35 16.43
C ILE A 90 -8.55 27.60 16.88
N GLU A 91 -9.48 28.08 16.04
CA GLU A 91 -10.26 29.29 16.28
C GLU A 91 -11.75 28.96 16.31
N GLN A 92 -12.49 29.44 17.29
CA GLN A 92 -13.93 29.29 17.31
C GLN A 92 -14.55 30.12 16.17
N ALA A 93 -15.37 29.48 15.34
CA ALA A 93 -16.11 30.11 14.26
C ALA A 93 -17.52 30.56 14.72
N SER A 94 -18.16 31.42 13.92
CA SER A 94 -19.47 32.02 14.22
C SER A 94 -20.62 31.01 14.37
N ASP A 95 -20.49 29.82 13.79
CA ASP A 95 -21.52 28.76 13.78
C ASP A 95 -21.27 27.67 14.86
N ARG A 96 -20.49 28.00 15.89
CA ARG A 96 -20.03 27.06 16.93
C ARG A 96 -19.16 25.91 16.42
N SER A 97 -18.71 25.96 15.15
CA SER A 97 -17.61 25.10 14.69
C SER A 97 -16.25 25.68 15.11
N PHE A 98 -15.19 24.91 14.89
CA PHE A 98 -13.82 25.34 15.02
C PHE A 98 -13.18 25.37 13.65
N LYS A 99 -12.63 26.53 13.29
CA LYS A 99 -11.75 26.71 12.14
C LYS A 99 -10.36 26.27 12.54
N VAL A 100 -9.84 25.25 11.87
CA VAL A 100 -8.51 24.70 12.13
C VAL A 100 -7.61 24.98 10.93
N THR A 101 -6.43 25.52 11.19
CA THR A 101 -5.36 25.60 10.19
C THR A 101 -4.27 24.59 10.49
N TYR A 102 -3.68 24.00 9.46
CA TYR A 102 -2.67 22.94 9.62
C TYR A 102 -1.59 22.99 8.55
N ARG A 103 -0.43 22.40 8.86
CA ARG A 103 0.58 21.98 7.89
C ARG A 103 0.48 20.49 7.69
N ALA A 104 0.63 20.01 6.46
CA ALA A 104 0.80 18.59 6.19
C ALA A 104 1.89 18.34 5.14
N LYS A 105 2.64 17.25 5.30
CA LYS A 105 3.50 16.69 4.27
C LYS A 105 2.93 15.35 3.83
N LEU A 106 2.71 15.19 2.53
CA LEU A 106 2.25 13.96 1.88
C LEU A 106 3.41 13.32 1.13
N PHE A 107 3.56 12.00 1.26
CA PHE A 107 4.44 11.23 0.38
C PHE A 107 3.62 10.69 -0.79
N ILE A 108 4.03 10.99 -2.01
CA ILE A 108 3.20 10.80 -3.20
C ILE A 108 3.93 9.98 -4.24
N ALA A 109 3.36 8.87 -4.66
CA ALA A 109 3.77 8.20 -5.89
C ALA A 109 3.17 8.96 -7.08
N TRP A 110 4.00 9.66 -7.83
CA TRP A 110 3.57 10.56 -8.89
C TRP A 110 3.98 10.04 -10.26
N SER A 111 3.12 10.14 -11.28
CA SER A 111 3.50 9.78 -12.65
C SER A 111 4.75 10.52 -13.09
N ARG A 112 5.76 9.79 -13.59
CA ARG A 112 6.98 10.39 -14.17
C ARG A 112 6.67 11.34 -15.33
N ALA A 113 5.54 11.16 -16.02
CA ALA A 113 5.09 12.08 -17.07
C ALA A 113 4.76 13.48 -16.54
N ASN A 114 4.41 13.57 -15.25
CA ASN A 114 3.98 14.80 -14.57
C ASN A 114 5.03 15.35 -13.59
N GLN A 115 6.27 14.83 -13.62
CA GLN A 115 7.34 15.16 -12.65
C GLN A 115 7.79 16.63 -12.64
N ARG A 116 7.40 17.42 -13.66
CA ARG A 116 7.73 18.85 -13.75
C ARG A 116 6.76 19.75 -12.99
N LEU A 117 5.63 19.21 -12.50
CA LEU A 117 4.69 19.97 -11.69
C LEU A 117 5.28 20.21 -10.30
N THR A 118 5.48 21.47 -9.95
CA THR A 118 5.98 21.91 -8.63
C THR A 118 4.88 22.50 -7.75
N TYR A 119 3.65 22.57 -8.26
CA TYR A 119 2.51 23.19 -7.62
C TYR A 119 1.23 22.44 -7.99
N PHE A 120 0.32 22.34 -7.03
CA PHE A 120 -0.97 21.69 -7.20
C PHE A 120 -2.03 22.34 -6.29
N GLU A 121 -3.25 22.52 -6.80
CA GLU A 121 -4.38 22.99 -5.99
C GLU A 121 -5.24 21.80 -5.56
N LEU A 122 -5.41 21.62 -4.26
CA LEU A 122 -6.31 20.64 -3.69
C LEU A 122 -7.69 21.25 -3.48
N TYR A 123 -8.74 20.54 -3.88
CA TYR A 123 -10.13 20.94 -3.64
C TYR A 123 -10.75 19.98 -2.65
N LEU A 124 -10.62 20.24 -1.35
CA LEU A 124 -10.99 19.29 -0.30
C LEU A 124 -12.34 19.66 0.34
N PRO A 125 -13.09 18.69 0.91
CA PRO A 125 -14.28 18.99 1.68
C PRO A 125 -13.97 19.95 2.83
N ARG A 126 -14.80 20.97 3.02
CA ARG A 126 -14.61 21.96 4.10
C ARG A 126 -14.71 21.35 5.50
N SER A 127 -15.49 20.28 5.63
CA SER A 127 -15.69 19.52 6.87
C SER A 127 -15.90 18.04 6.54
N THR A 128 -15.56 17.18 7.48
CA THR A 128 -15.52 15.72 7.30
C THR A 128 -16.34 14.95 8.32
N ASP A 129 -17.15 15.63 9.12
CA ASP A 129 -18.18 14.94 9.89
C ASP A 129 -19.15 14.21 8.95
N TRP A 130 -19.76 13.12 9.42
CA TRP A 130 -20.56 12.25 8.56
C TRP A 130 -21.71 12.98 7.85
N ASN A 131 -22.34 13.95 8.52
CA ASN A 131 -23.41 14.72 7.91
C ASN A 131 -22.87 15.67 6.83
N ALA A 132 -21.74 16.34 7.08
CA ALA A 132 -21.05 17.16 6.09
C ALA A 132 -20.62 16.33 4.86
N LEU A 133 -20.05 15.14 5.05
CA LEU A 133 -19.68 14.26 3.94
C LEU A 133 -20.89 13.78 3.13
N ARG A 134 -22.02 13.48 3.79
CA ARG A 134 -23.27 13.15 3.08
C ARG A 134 -23.81 14.33 2.25
N ILE A 135 -23.72 15.55 2.77
CA ILE A 135 -24.11 16.76 2.04
C ILE A 135 -23.15 16.99 0.87
N PHE A 136 -21.85 16.87 1.09
CA PHE A 136 -20.82 16.98 0.06
C PHE A 136 -21.04 15.96 -1.07
N TYR A 137 -21.29 14.69 -0.70
CA TYR A 137 -21.63 13.62 -1.65
C TYR A 137 -22.95 13.90 -2.40
N ARG A 138 -24.00 14.37 -1.73
CA ARG A 138 -25.25 14.73 -2.43
C ARG A 138 -25.05 15.84 -3.46
N GLN A 139 -24.18 16.81 -3.17
CA GLN A 139 -23.90 17.91 -4.09
C GLN A 139 -22.99 17.50 -5.26
N PHE A 140 -21.96 16.68 -5.00
CA PHE A 140 -20.89 16.42 -5.98
C PHE A 140 -20.77 14.96 -6.42
N GLY A 141 -21.30 14.02 -5.65
CA GLY A 141 -21.21 12.58 -5.90
C GLY A 141 -22.24 12.02 -6.88
N TYR A 142 -23.28 12.78 -7.24
CA TYR A 142 -24.14 12.48 -8.40
C TYR A 142 -23.76 13.29 -9.64
N SER A 143 -22.63 14.01 -9.57
CA SER A 143 -22.24 15.03 -10.54
C SER A 143 -21.06 14.61 -11.42
N GLN A 144 -20.55 15.55 -12.21
CA GLN A 144 -19.37 15.41 -13.07
C GLN A 144 -18.03 15.40 -12.31
N CYS A 145 -18.05 15.42 -10.97
CA CYS A 145 -16.87 15.32 -10.11
C CYS A 145 -16.44 13.86 -9.80
N LEU A 146 -17.02 12.86 -10.47
CA LEU A 146 -16.66 11.45 -10.30
C LEU A 146 -15.78 10.95 -11.44
N ASP A 147 -14.95 9.94 -11.20
CA ASP A 147 -14.30 9.13 -12.24
C ASP A 147 -15.32 8.53 -13.24
N GLN A 148 -14.90 8.28 -14.49
CA GLN A 148 -15.82 7.73 -15.50
C GLN A 148 -16.18 6.26 -15.22
N ASN A 149 -15.28 5.53 -14.54
CA ASN A 149 -15.44 4.13 -14.19
C ASN A 149 -15.95 3.94 -12.74
N ALA A 150 -16.45 5.02 -12.13
CA ALA A 150 -16.98 4.99 -10.78
C ALA A 150 -18.21 4.08 -10.70
N HIS A 151 -18.24 3.19 -9.72
CA HIS A 151 -19.32 2.24 -9.49
C HIS A 151 -19.56 2.06 -8.00
N ASN A 152 -20.81 1.75 -7.63
CA ASN A 152 -21.24 1.54 -6.24
C ASN A 152 -20.81 2.67 -5.29
N VAL A 153 -20.90 3.93 -5.76
CA VAL A 153 -20.43 5.09 -4.99
C VAL A 153 -21.48 5.51 -3.97
N ASP A 154 -21.03 5.72 -2.74
CA ASP A 154 -21.75 6.40 -1.67
C ASP A 154 -20.84 7.44 -0.99
N ALA A 155 -21.34 8.09 0.06
CA ALA A 155 -20.55 9.07 0.80
C ALA A 155 -19.28 8.49 1.46
N GLY A 156 -19.25 7.19 1.74
CA GLY A 156 -18.14 6.49 2.37
C GLY A 156 -16.99 6.16 1.43
N ILE A 157 -17.25 6.04 0.11
CA ILE A 157 -16.23 5.74 -0.91
C ILE A 157 -16.05 6.86 -1.95
N PHE A 158 -16.84 7.94 -1.89
CA PHE A 158 -16.76 9.04 -2.86
C PHE A 158 -15.35 9.63 -3.01
N TRP A 159 -14.61 9.76 -1.92
CA TRP A 159 -13.24 10.29 -1.89
C TRP A 159 -12.28 9.57 -2.85
N TYR A 160 -12.50 8.27 -3.11
CA TYR A 160 -11.68 7.45 -4.01
C TYR A 160 -11.93 7.78 -5.48
N TYR A 161 -13.21 7.98 -5.84
CA TYR A 161 -13.63 8.32 -7.20
C TYR A 161 -13.67 9.83 -7.46
N TYR A 162 -13.32 10.65 -6.48
CA TYR A 162 -13.40 12.10 -6.58
C TYR A 162 -12.43 12.65 -7.65
N ARG A 163 -12.95 13.47 -8.58
CA ARG A 163 -12.22 14.08 -9.72
C ARG A 163 -12.64 15.55 -9.86
N PRO A 164 -12.12 16.45 -9.01
CA PRO A 164 -12.57 17.84 -8.96
C PRO A 164 -12.21 18.67 -10.21
N ASP A 165 -11.21 18.24 -10.97
CA ASP A 165 -10.72 18.95 -12.16
C ASP A 165 -11.47 18.59 -13.45
N LYS A 166 -12.49 17.72 -13.39
CA LYS A 166 -13.33 17.43 -14.55
C LYS A 166 -14.09 18.66 -15.03
N ARG A 167 -14.19 18.80 -16.36
CA ARG A 167 -14.99 19.83 -17.02
C ARG A 167 -16.42 19.74 -16.49
N ASN A 168 -16.90 20.81 -15.86
CA ASN A 168 -18.19 20.96 -15.16
C ASN A 168 -18.31 20.38 -13.73
N CYS A 169 -17.22 20.01 -13.08
CA CYS A 169 -17.25 19.86 -11.62
C CYS A 169 -17.30 21.25 -10.96
N ALA A 170 -18.41 21.56 -10.27
CA ALA A 170 -18.65 22.88 -9.68
C ALA A 170 -18.02 23.07 -8.29
N VAL A 171 -17.15 22.15 -7.85
CA VAL A 171 -16.62 22.16 -6.48
C VAL A 171 -15.80 23.40 -6.16
N LYS A 172 -15.02 23.90 -7.12
CA LYS A 172 -14.11 25.06 -6.96
C LYS A 172 -14.83 26.34 -6.49
N ASN A 173 -16.12 26.48 -6.80
CA ASN A 173 -16.93 27.66 -6.46
C ASN A 173 -17.91 27.42 -5.31
N SER A 174 -17.78 26.30 -4.58
CA SER A 174 -18.72 25.92 -3.52
C SER A 174 -18.23 26.28 -2.13
N ASN A 175 -19.16 26.71 -1.27
CA ASN A 175 -18.92 26.90 0.16
C ASN A 175 -18.71 25.59 0.94
N LEU A 176 -18.97 24.43 0.31
CA LEU A 176 -18.75 23.10 0.88
C LEU A 176 -17.32 22.58 0.68
N SER A 177 -16.48 23.29 -0.07
CA SER A 177 -15.08 22.93 -0.30
C SER A 177 -14.11 24.04 0.14
N VAL A 178 -12.85 23.68 0.30
CA VAL A 178 -11.73 24.60 0.49
C VAL A 178 -10.69 24.35 -0.61
N THR A 179 -10.09 25.42 -1.12
CA THR A 179 -8.94 25.32 -2.03
C THR A 179 -7.68 25.45 -1.19
N ILE A 180 -6.81 24.44 -1.27
CA ILE A 180 -5.58 24.37 -0.49
C ILE A 180 -4.39 24.29 -1.46
N PRO A 181 -3.50 25.29 -1.48
CA PRO A 181 -2.29 25.24 -2.29
C PRO A 181 -1.31 24.22 -1.71
N MET A 182 -0.74 23.40 -2.59
CA MET A 182 0.31 22.44 -2.26
C MET A 182 1.52 22.66 -3.16
N THR A 183 2.71 22.64 -2.58
CA THR A 183 3.97 22.62 -3.34
C THR A 183 4.47 21.19 -3.47
N LEU A 184 5.06 20.87 -4.62
CA LEU A 184 5.58 19.54 -4.93
C LEU A 184 7.09 19.63 -5.18
N SER A 185 7.84 18.69 -4.60
CA SER A 185 9.26 18.50 -4.90
C SER A 185 9.61 17.02 -4.98
N PRO A 186 10.59 16.60 -5.79
CA PRO A 186 11.10 15.24 -5.74
C PRO A 186 11.50 14.86 -4.30
N SER A 187 11.06 13.69 -3.85
CA SER A 187 11.41 13.20 -2.52
C SER A 187 12.86 12.72 -2.49
N PRO A 188 13.61 12.94 -1.38
CA PRO A 188 14.94 12.36 -1.22
C PRO A 188 14.91 10.82 -1.08
N GLU A 189 13.73 10.23 -0.91
CA GLU A 189 13.53 8.78 -0.80
C GLU A 189 13.55 8.05 -2.16
N ASN A 190 13.64 8.77 -3.28
CA ASN A 190 13.79 8.11 -4.58
C ASN A 190 15.13 7.37 -4.66
N THR A 191 15.06 6.10 -5.05
CA THR A 191 16.21 5.24 -5.32
C THR A 191 16.27 4.87 -6.80
N SER A 192 17.34 4.16 -7.19
CA SER A 192 17.52 3.67 -8.54
C SER A 192 18.52 2.52 -8.56
N ASN A 193 18.37 1.64 -9.54
CA ASN A 193 19.28 0.53 -9.82
C ASN A 193 19.36 -0.52 -8.72
N LYS A 194 18.34 -0.56 -7.87
CA LYS A 194 18.21 -1.52 -6.77
C LYS A 194 17.55 -2.77 -7.29
N SER A 195 17.99 -3.92 -6.79
CA SER A 195 17.54 -5.22 -7.26
C SER A 195 16.99 -6.08 -6.11
N PRO A 196 16.20 -7.12 -6.40
CA PRO A 196 16.00 -8.20 -5.44
C PRO A 196 17.34 -8.74 -4.91
N GLU A 197 17.38 -9.14 -3.64
CA GLU A 197 18.52 -9.86 -3.05
C GLU A 197 18.60 -11.30 -3.61
N TYR A 198 18.98 -11.43 -4.88
CA TYR A 198 18.96 -12.69 -5.63
C TYR A 198 19.73 -13.83 -4.95
N ASP A 199 20.85 -13.52 -4.30
CA ASP A 199 21.63 -14.52 -3.57
C ASP A 199 20.91 -15.02 -2.32
N GLN A 200 20.09 -14.18 -1.67
CA GLN A 200 19.27 -14.60 -0.54
C GLN A 200 18.10 -15.47 -0.98
N ILE A 201 17.47 -15.13 -2.12
CA ILE A 201 16.39 -15.93 -2.72
C ILE A 201 16.86 -17.35 -3.04
N TRP A 202 18.05 -17.48 -3.64
CA TRP A 202 18.56 -18.78 -4.09
C TRP A 202 19.47 -19.48 -3.07
N LYS A 203 19.54 -18.99 -1.83
CA LYS A 203 20.49 -19.50 -0.82
C LYS A 203 20.31 -20.99 -0.49
N ASP A 204 19.08 -21.51 -0.65
CA ASP A 204 18.72 -22.91 -0.39
C ASP A 204 18.58 -23.72 -1.70
N GLY A 205 18.93 -23.13 -2.85
CA GLY A 205 18.96 -23.78 -4.15
C GLY A 205 17.61 -23.95 -4.84
N GLN A 206 16.56 -23.31 -4.35
CA GLN A 206 15.21 -23.35 -4.93
C GLN A 206 14.54 -21.96 -4.84
N LEU A 207 13.50 -21.74 -5.64
CA LEU A 207 12.62 -20.59 -5.52
C LEU A 207 11.26 -21.06 -5.02
N ILE A 208 10.77 -20.50 -3.92
CA ILE A 208 9.48 -20.82 -3.32
C ILE A 208 8.51 -19.63 -3.45
N LEU A 209 7.43 -19.86 -4.20
CA LEU A 209 6.34 -18.92 -4.44
C LEU A 209 5.08 -19.30 -3.67
N THR A 210 4.46 -18.31 -3.03
CA THR A 210 3.07 -18.38 -2.53
C THR A 210 2.24 -17.27 -3.14
N ALA A 211 1.32 -17.59 -4.06
CA ALA A 211 0.46 -16.62 -4.72
C ALA A 211 -1.01 -16.83 -4.37
N ILE A 212 -1.65 -15.79 -3.84
CA ILE A 212 -3.01 -15.82 -3.32
C ILE A 212 -3.89 -14.93 -4.20
N PHE A 213 -4.99 -15.48 -4.70
CA PHE A 213 -5.97 -14.79 -5.50
C PHE A 213 -7.28 -14.68 -4.71
N GLY A 214 -7.75 -13.46 -4.50
CA GLY A 214 -9.10 -13.22 -3.96
C GLY A 214 -10.12 -13.24 -5.09
N LYS A 215 -11.31 -13.78 -4.85
CA LYS A 215 -12.44 -13.64 -5.79
C LYS A 215 -12.86 -12.18 -5.94
N ALA A 216 -13.35 -11.82 -7.12
CA ALA A 216 -13.88 -10.49 -7.35
C ALA A 216 -15.27 -10.33 -6.69
N GLU A 217 -16.07 -11.39 -6.73
CA GLU A 217 -17.35 -11.47 -6.04
C GLU A 217 -17.30 -12.50 -4.91
N SER A 218 -17.54 -12.04 -3.68
CA SER A 218 -17.59 -12.91 -2.50
C SER A 218 -18.71 -13.95 -2.63
N GLY A 219 -18.40 -15.20 -2.29
CA GLY A 219 -19.25 -16.36 -2.42
C GLY A 219 -19.42 -16.85 -3.86
N SER A 220 -18.79 -16.22 -4.86
CA SER A 220 -19.00 -16.60 -6.26
C SER A 220 -18.46 -18.00 -6.55
N SER A 221 -19.27 -18.81 -7.20
CA SER A 221 -18.90 -20.10 -7.79
C SER A 221 -18.65 -19.99 -9.30
N SER A 222 -18.69 -18.77 -9.85
CA SER A 222 -18.52 -18.54 -11.28
C SER A 222 -17.08 -18.81 -11.70
N GLU A 223 -16.92 -19.68 -12.70
CA GLU A 223 -15.63 -19.88 -13.37
C GLU A 223 -15.15 -18.63 -14.12
N PHE A 224 -16.01 -17.64 -14.32
CA PHE A 224 -15.72 -16.36 -14.97
C PHE A 224 -15.47 -15.22 -13.97
N ASP A 225 -15.53 -15.49 -12.66
CA ASP A 225 -15.07 -14.53 -11.66
C ASP A 225 -13.63 -14.09 -11.99
N ALA A 226 -13.38 -12.79 -11.92
CA ALA A 226 -12.12 -12.23 -12.39
C ALA A 226 -10.91 -12.71 -11.56
N GLY A 227 -11.10 -12.98 -10.27
CA GLY A 227 -10.11 -13.60 -9.39
C GLY A 227 -9.85 -15.05 -9.75
N THR A 228 -10.92 -15.84 -9.96
CA THR A 228 -10.82 -17.23 -10.43
C THR A 228 -10.11 -17.32 -11.78
N GLN A 229 -10.39 -16.40 -12.71
CA GLN A 229 -9.70 -16.32 -14.00
C GLN A 229 -8.22 -15.95 -13.81
N GLY A 230 -7.89 -15.00 -12.93
CA GLY A 230 -6.51 -14.66 -12.59
C GLY A 230 -5.71 -15.86 -12.07
N PHE A 231 -6.29 -16.60 -11.13
CA PHE A 231 -5.72 -17.84 -10.59
C PHE A 231 -5.44 -18.89 -11.70
N LYS A 232 -6.44 -19.18 -12.52
CA LYS A 232 -6.32 -20.13 -13.65
C LYS A 232 -5.29 -19.70 -14.68
N ASN A 233 -5.29 -18.41 -15.03
CA ASN A 233 -4.39 -17.85 -16.03
C ASN A 233 -2.94 -17.89 -15.54
N THR A 234 -2.70 -17.66 -14.25
CA THR A 234 -1.36 -17.75 -13.65
C THR A 234 -0.82 -19.18 -13.75
N TYR A 235 -1.64 -20.18 -13.39
CA TYR A 235 -1.25 -21.59 -13.57
C TYR A 235 -0.94 -21.92 -15.03
N ARG A 236 -1.78 -21.49 -15.98
CA ARG A 236 -1.51 -21.71 -17.41
C ARG A 236 -0.20 -21.06 -17.87
N GLN A 237 0.12 -19.86 -17.39
CA GLN A 237 1.37 -19.19 -17.73
C GLN A 237 2.59 -19.90 -17.14
N LEU A 238 2.48 -20.49 -15.95
CA LEU A 238 3.54 -21.33 -15.37
C LEU A 238 3.82 -22.55 -16.26
N ILE A 239 2.77 -23.25 -16.70
CA ILE A 239 2.91 -24.41 -17.60
C ILE A 239 3.50 -24.00 -18.96
N GLN A 240 3.09 -22.85 -19.49
CA GLN A 240 3.63 -22.32 -20.75
C GLN A 240 5.12 -21.96 -20.63
N GLU A 241 5.53 -21.43 -19.48
CA GLU A 241 6.91 -20.98 -19.25
C GLU A 241 7.85 -22.14 -18.92
N TYR A 242 7.42 -23.08 -18.06
CA TYR A 242 8.28 -24.09 -17.46
C TYR A 242 7.93 -25.54 -17.86
N GLY A 243 6.92 -25.74 -18.70
CA GLY A 243 6.46 -27.06 -19.13
C GLY A 243 5.62 -27.78 -18.07
N GLU A 244 5.56 -29.10 -18.16
CA GLU A 244 4.82 -29.92 -17.19
C GLU A 244 5.56 -29.97 -15.84
N PRO A 245 4.85 -29.86 -14.70
CA PRO A 245 5.47 -29.91 -13.39
C PRO A 245 5.99 -31.31 -13.07
N VAL A 246 7.14 -31.38 -12.38
CA VAL A 246 7.75 -32.64 -11.91
C VAL A 246 7.05 -33.18 -10.66
N VAL A 247 6.40 -32.31 -9.89
CA VAL A 247 5.53 -32.66 -8.76
C VAL A 247 4.23 -31.87 -8.90
N SER A 248 3.09 -32.53 -8.70
CA SER A 248 1.78 -31.86 -8.68
C SER A 248 0.82 -32.53 -7.72
N ASN A 249 0.01 -31.73 -7.03
CA ASN A 249 -1.15 -32.22 -6.29
C ASN A 249 -2.39 -32.43 -7.20
N LEU A 250 -2.30 -32.12 -8.49
CA LEU A 250 -3.37 -32.31 -9.47
C LEU A 250 -3.28 -33.70 -10.09
N SER A 251 -4.43 -34.32 -10.33
CA SER A 251 -4.49 -35.54 -11.14
C SER A 251 -4.09 -35.24 -12.59
N PRO A 252 -3.45 -36.18 -13.32
CA PRO A 252 -3.16 -36.00 -14.74
C PRO A 252 -4.42 -35.61 -15.54
N GLY A 253 -4.34 -34.50 -16.29
CA GLY A 253 -5.46 -33.97 -17.08
C GLY A 253 -6.56 -33.27 -16.27
N GLN A 254 -6.39 -33.08 -14.96
CA GLN A 254 -7.35 -32.34 -14.14
C GLN A 254 -7.47 -30.89 -14.61
N ILE A 255 -8.70 -30.46 -14.87
CA ILE A 255 -9.00 -29.09 -15.27
C ILE A 255 -9.00 -28.21 -14.02
N VAL A 256 -8.10 -27.21 -13.99
CA VAL A 256 -8.10 -26.19 -12.94
C VAL A 256 -9.37 -25.34 -13.02
N SER A 257 -10.07 -25.25 -11.89
CA SER A 257 -11.33 -24.54 -11.72
C SER A 257 -11.39 -23.84 -10.36
N GLY A 258 -12.42 -23.04 -10.12
CA GLY A 258 -12.68 -22.44 -8.81
C GLY A 258 -12.94 -23.47 -7.69
N ASN A 259 -13.24 -24.72 -8.05
CA ASN A 259 -13.38 -25.84 -7.12
C ASN A 259 -12.05 -26.54 -6.81
N THR A 260 -10.95 -26.08 -7.40
CA THR A 260 -9.58 -26.49 -7.06
C THR A 260 -8.85 -25.29 -6.46
N PRO A 261 -9.21 -24.86 -5.24
CA PRO A 261 -8.74 -23.60 -4.67
C PRO A 261 -7.28 -23.63 -4.23
N GLU A 262 -6.60 -24.76 -4.39
CA GLU A 262 -5.22 -24.96 -4.00
C GLU A 262 -4.48 -25.77 -5.06
N ILE A 263 -3.40 -25.21 -5.60
CA ILE A 263 -2.49 -25.89 -6.51
C ILE A 263 -1.10 -25.84 -5.90
N ARG A 264 -0.47 -27.00 -5.78
CA ARG A 264 0.92 -27.16 -5.39
C ARG A 264 1.66 -27.89 -6.48
N VAL A 265 2.62 -27.20 -7.08
CA VAL A 265 3.43 -27.74 -8.17
C VAL A 265 4.89 -27.39 -8.01
N GLU A 266 5.74 -28.24 -8.58
CA GLU A 266 7.17 -27.99 -8.68
C GLU A 266 7.58 -28.07 -10.16
N PHE A 267 8.32 -27.08 -10.61
CA PHE A 267 8.90 -27.03 -11.96
C PHE A 267 10.41 -27.11 -11.89
N GLN A 268 11.02 -27.64 -12.94
CA GLN A 268 12.47 -27.54 -13.14
C GLN A 268 12.77 -26.30 -13.98
N SER A 269 13.62 -25.41 -13.47
CA SER A 269 14.19 -24.30 -14.26
C SER A 269 15.68 -24.54 -14.55
N LEU A 270 16.28 -23.64 -15.32
CA LEU A 270 17.71 -23.69 -15.66
C LEU A 270 18.62 -23.49 -14.43
N ILE A 271 18.16 -22.79 -13.40
CA ILE A 271 18.97 -22.44 -12.23
C ILE A 271 18.58 -23.18 -10.95
N GLY A 272 17.45 -23.89 -10.94
CA GLY A 272 17.01 -24.74 -9.84
C GLY A 272 15.51 -25.01 -9.84
N PRO A 273 14.99 -25.80 -8.88
CA PRO A 273 13.56 -26.05 -8.74
C PRO A 273 12.78 -24.77 -8.41
N ILE A 274 11.56 -24.66 -8.95
CA ILE A 274 10.59 -23.62 -8.62
C ILE A 274 9.37 -24.29 -7.99
N LYS A 275 9.16 -24.07 -6.69
CA LYS A 275 7.99 -24.55 -5.95
C LYS A 275 6.93 -23.47 -5.94
N VAL A 276 5.72 -23.81 -6.38
CA VAL A 276 4.62 -22.87 -6.49
C VAL A 276 3.42 -23.36 -5.71
N ASN A 277 2.96 -22.51 -4.80
CA ASN A 277 1.71 -22.65 -4.06
C ASN A 277 0.75 -21.57 -4.54
N LEU A 278 -0.31 -21.97 -5.25
CA LEU A 278 -1.38 -21.07 -5.66
C LEU A 278 -2.60 -21.31 -4.77
N PHE A 279 -3.19 -20.23 -4.26
CA PHE A 279 -4.43 -20.27 -3.50
C PHE A 279 -5.50 -19.38 -4.15
N LEU A 280 -6.73 -19.86 -4.19
CA LEU A 280 -7.93 -19.09 -4.49
C LEU A 280 -8.76 -19.00 -3.22
N VAL A 281 -8.90 -17.79 -2.69
CA VAL A 281 -9.68 -17.50 -1.48
C VAL A 281 -10.87 -16.61 -1.83
N ASP A 282 -11.90 -16.65 -1.01
CA ASP A 282 -13.02 -15.71 -1.17
C ASP A 282 -12.58 -14.28 -0.83
N GLN A 283 -12.12 -14.08 0.40
CA GLN A 283 -11.50 -12.87 0.89
C GLN A 283 -10.45 -13.22 1.95
N LEU A 284 -9.40 -12.41 2.10
CA LEU A 284 -8.38 -12.65 3.13
C LEU A 284 -8.89 -12.42 4.55
N GLN A 285 -9.76 -11.42 4.74
CA GLN A 285 -10.28 -11.05 6.06
C GLN A 285 -11.19 -12.11 6.68
N SER A 286 -11.73 -13.01 5.87
CA SER A 286 -12.58 -14.13 6.29
C SER A 286 -12.00 -15.47 5.84
N ALA A 287 -10.68 -15.53 5.66
CA ALA A 287 -10.03 -16.75 5.20
C ALA A 287 -10.24 -17.90 6.21
N PRO A 288 -10.48 -19.14 5.72
CA PRO A 288 -10.74 -20.27 6.59
C PRO A 288 -9.47 -20.71 7.33
N ALA A 289 -9.64 -21.35 8.50
CA ALA A 289 -8.54 -21.74 9.38
C ALA A 289 -7.49 -22.64 8.70
N ASP A 290 -7.92 -23.52 7.78
CA ASP A 290 -7.01 -24.40 7.05
C ASP A 290 -6.12 -23.63 6.05
N PHE A 291 -6.64 -22.57 5.43
CA PHE A 291 -5.82 -21.66 4.62
C PHE A 291 -4.83 -20.90 5.50
N ILE A 292 -5.28 -20.39 6.65
CA ILE A 292 -4.42 -19.64 7.59
C ILE A 292 -3.24 -20.50 8.02
N GLU A 293 -3.48 -21.75 8.42
CA GLU A 293 -2.44 -22.70 8.82
C GLU A 293 -1.43 -22.94 7.68
N LYS A 294 -1.91 -23.18 6.46
CA LYS A 294 -1.03 -23.39 5.28
C LYS A 294 -0.24 -22.13 4.93
N TYR A 295 -0.88 -20.97 4.94
CA TYR A 295 -0.21 -19.70 4.67
C TYR A 295 0.86 -19.40 5.72
N ASN A 296 0.57 -19.66 7.00
CA ASN A 296 1.51 -19.49 8.09
C ASN A 296 2.77 -20.33 7.87
N GLU A 297 2.63 -21.63 7.57
CA GLU A 297 3.75 -22.52 7.29
C GLU A 297 4.54 -22.09 6.04
N LEU A 298 3.84 -21.69 4.97
CA LEU A 298 4.49 -21.25 3.75
C LEU A 298 5.19 -19.89 3.89
N THR A 299 4.70 -19.01 4.76
CA THR A 299 5.33 -17.70 5.00
C THR A 299 6.72 -17.84 5.61
N LYS A 300 7.01 -18.94 6.30
CA LYS A 300 8.34 -19.21 6.86
C LYS A 300 9.41 -19.43 5.79
N ILE A 301 9.01 -19.89 4.60
CA ILE A 301 9.94 -20.40 3.59
C ILE A 301 9.79 -19.76 2.21
N SER A 302 8.71 -19.02 1.95
CA SER A 302 8.51 -18.41 0.62
C SER A 302 9.48 -17.25 0.41
N ASP A 303 10.09 -17.19 -0.77
CA ASP A 303 10.91 -16.05 -1.20
C ASP A 303 10.05 -14.95 -1.84
N PHE A 304 8.95 -15.37 -2.47
CA PHE A 304 7.99 -14.47 -3.09
C PHE A 304 6.57 -14.80 -2.65
N ILE A 305 5.91 -13.82 -2.03
CA ILE A 305 4.50 -13.89 -1.62
C ILE A 305 3.72 -12.85 -2.39
N SER A 306 2.58 -13.24 -2.98
CA SER A 306 1.69 -12.28 -3.63
C SER A 306 0.25 -12.44 -3.17
N TYR A 307 -0.42 -11.31 -3.05
CA TYR A 307 -1.87 -11.24 -2.96
C TYR A 307 -2.41 -10.43 -4.14
N SER A 308 -3.39 -10.99 -4.85
CA SER A 308 -4.04 -10.40 -6.01
C SER A 308 -5.54 -10.39 -5.81
N GLY A 309 -6.12 -9.22 -5.55
CA GLY A 309 -7.56 -9.09 -5.29
C GLY A 309 -8.00 -7.66 -4.98
N HIS A 310 -9.15 -7.52 -4.33
CA HIS A 310 -9.60 -6.23 -3.82
C HIS A 310 -8.58 -5.65 -2.83
N SER A 311 -8.34 -4.34 -2.85
CA SER A 311 -7.33 -3.73 -1.96
C SER A 311 -7.70 -3.83 -0.48
N GLY A 312 -9.01 -3.87 -0.18
CA GLY A 312 -9.52 -3.91 1.19
C GLY A 312 -9.11 -2.69 2.01
N LEU A 313 -8.69 -1.59 1.39
CA LEU A 313 -8.21 -0.36 2.05
C LEU A 313 -7.17 -0.67 3.15
N GLY A 314 -6.23 -1.57 2.84
CA GLY A 314 -5.17 -2.02 3.75
C GLY A 314 -5.57 -3.15 4.71
N ALA A 315 -6.86 -3.49 4.85
CA ALA A 315 -7.28 -4.58 5.74
C ALA A 315 -6.73 -5.95 5.31
N ASN A 316 -6.56 -6.15 4.00
CA ASN A 316 -5.94 -7.35 3.45
C ASN A 316 -4.44 -7.43 3.75
N ILE A 317 -3.74 -6.30 3.78
CA ILE A 317 -2.32 -6.20 4.17
C ILE A 317 -2.16 -6.58 5.64
N ARG A 318 -3.00 -6.01 6.50
CA ARG A 318 -3.05 -6.36 7.93
C ARG A 318 -3.39 -7.82 8.15
N ALA A 319 -4.32 -8.39 7.37
CA ALA A 319 -4.64 -9.81 7.45
C ALA A 319 -3.42 -10.69 7.12
N LEU A 320 -2.71 -10.41 6.03
CA LEU A 320 -1.48 -11.14 5.66
C LEU A 320 -0.41 -11.05 6.75
N ALA A 321 -0.21 -9.87 7.33
CA ALA A 321 0.72 -9.66 8.43
C ALA A 321 0.35 -10.45 9.68
N ASN A 322 -0.95 -10.49 10.04
CA ASN A 322 -1.43 -11.17 11.23
C ASN A 322 -1.44 -12.70 11.10
N MET A 323 -1.65 -13.23 9.90
CA MET A 323 -1.71 -14.67 9.66
C MET A 323 -0.31 -15.29 9.51
N GLY A 324 0.63 -14.53 8.96
CA GLY A 324 1.96 -15.03 8.60
C GLY A 324 2.84 -15.29 9.82
N GLU A 325 3.71 -16.29 9.72
CA GLU A 325 4.83 -16.49 10.64
C GLU A 325 6.13 -16.27 9.88
N PHE A 326 6.90 -15.29 10.35
CA PHE A 326 8.15 -14.85 9.75
C PHE A 326 9.32 -15.42 10.53
N VAL A 327 10.37 -15.83 9.82
CA VAL A 327 11.59 -16.40 10.42
C VAL A 327 12.79 -15.52 10.18
N THR A 328 13.71 -15.52 11.14
CA THR A 328 14.92 -14.71 11.11
C THR A 328 15.75 -14.98 9.86
N GLY A 329 16.18 -13.93 9.18
CA GLY A 329 17.06 -14.00 8.00
C GLY A 329 16.42 -14.52 6.72
N GLN A 330 15.10 -14.72 6.68
CA GLN A 330 14.41 -15.04 5.44
C GLN A 330 14.08 -13.76 4.66
N TYR A 331 14.75 -13.59 3.52
CA TYR A 331 14.46 -12.54 2.56
C TYR A 331 13.16 -12.85 1.83
N GLN A 332 12.23 -11.89 1.81
CA GLN A 332 10.92 -12.06 1.18
C GLN A 332 10.50 -10.82 0.42
N ILE A 333 9.98 -11.05 -0.78
CA ILE A 333 9.31 -10.04 -1.58
C ILE A 333 7.81 -10.25 -1.45
N PHE A 334 7.09 -9.20 -1.08
CA PHE A 334 5.63 -9.17 -1.07
C PHE A 334 5.11 -8.34 -2.24
N LEU A 335 4.23 -8.90 -3.07
CA LEU A 335 3.42 -8.15 -4.02
C LEU A 335 1.98 -8.06 -3.51
N VAL A 336 1.55 -6.86 -3.11
CA VAL A 336 0.15 -6.59 -2.74
C VAL A 336 -0.54 -5.89 -3.89
N ASN A 337 -1.13 -6.72 -4.75
CA ASN A 337 -1.72 -6.31 -6.00
C ASN A 337 -3.24 -6.10 -5.86
N GLY A 338 -3.63 -4.84 -5.81
CA GLY A 338 -5.03 -4.39 -5.77
C GLY A 338 -5.14 -2.91 -6.10
N CYS A 339 -6.35 -2.35 -5.97
CA CYS A 339 -6.58 -0.94 -6.27
C CYS A 339 -5.91 0.01 -5.26
N ASP A 340 -5.01 0.88 -5.75
CA ASP A 340 -4.34 1.94 -4.98
C ASP A 340 -3.74 1.43 -3.66
N THR A 341 -3.12 0.24 -3.67
CA THR A 341 -2.61 -0.38 -2.45
C THR A 341 -1.54 0.48 -1.78
N PHE A 342 -0.79 1.28 -2.53
CA PHE A 342 0.15 2.26 -1.99
C PHE A 342 -0.50 3.33 -1.09
N ALA A 343 -1.78 3.66 -1.32
CA ALA A 343 -2.45 4.69 -0.52
C ALA A 343 -2.79 4.25 0.91
N TYR A 344 -2.86 2.93 1.14
CA TYR A 344 -3.31 2.35 2.43
C TYR A 344 -2.38 1.26 2.95
N VAL A 345 -1.21 1.07 2.34
CA VAL A 345 -0.17 0.19 2.86
C VAL A 345 0.32 0.78 4.17
N ASP A 346 0.04 0.10 5.28
CA ASP A 346 0.58 0.47 6.57
C ASP A 346 1.82 -0.38 6.87
N ASN A 347 2.40 -0.14 8.05
CA ASN A 347 3.62 -0.81 8.46
C ASN A 347 3.40 -2.26 8.90
N SER A 348 2.18 -2.82 8.86
CA SER A 348 1.90 -4.10 9.53
C SER A 348 2.73 -5.27 8.99
N LEU A 349 2.92 -5.39 7.67
CA LEU A 349 3.76 -6.44 7.10
C LEU A 349 5.23 -6.24 7.48
N ARG A 350 5.73 -4.99 7.36
CA ARG A 350 7.09 -4.62 7.77
C ARG A 350 7.33 -4.95 9.24
N ASP A 351 6.43 -4.52 10.12
CA ASP A 351 6.56 -4.70 11.56
C ASP A 351 6.47 -6.18 11.96
N ALA A 352 5.63 -6.96 11.26
CA ALA A 352 5.58 -8.41 11.45
C ALA A 352 6.89 -9.09 11.05
N HIS A 353 7.51 -8.66 9.94
CA HIS A 353 8.79 -9.18 9.48
C HIS A 353 9.96 -8.73 10.39
N ALA A 354 10.01 -7.44 10.73
CA ALA A 354 11.02 -6.86 11.63
C ALA A 354 11.00 -7.48 13.03
N LYS A 355 9.83 -7.92 13.52
CA LYS A 355 9.71 -8.65 14.79
C LYS A 355 10.52 -9.96 14.79
N ALA A 356 10.65 -10.62 13.64
CA ALA A 356 11.50 -11.81 13.49
C ALA A 356 12.99 -11.47 13.34
N ASN A 357 13.33 -10.19 13.12
CA ASN A 357 14.69 -9.69 12.85
C ASN A 357 15.06 -8.48 13.75
N PRO A 358 14.98 -8.59 15.09
CA PRO A 358 15.03 -7.43 16.00
C PRO A 358 16.35 -6.66 16.03
N LEU A 359 17.43 -7.21 15.47
CA LEU A 359 18.76 -6.58 15.40
C LEU A 359 19.03 -5.90 14.04
N ALA A 360 18.12 -6.03 13.09
CA ALA A 360 18.26 -5.49 11.75
C ALA A 360 17.43 -4.21 11.55
N SER A 361 17.64 -3.50 10.45
CA SER A 361 16.74 -2.40 10.05
C SER A 361 15.33 -2.97 9.74
N PRO A 362 14.26 -2.17 9.88
CA PRO A 362 12.89 -2.66 9.70
C PRO A 362 12.57 -3.30 8.34
N TYR A 363 13.33 -2.96 7.28
CA TYR A 363 13.17 -3.54 5.94
C TYR A 363 14.27 -4.54 5.59
N LYS A 364 15.24 -4.81 6.48
CA LYS A 364 16.24 -5.84 6.21
C LYS A 364 15.52 -7.16 5.99
N TYR A 365 15.74 -7.75 4.82
CA TYR A 365 15.09 -8.98 4.36
C TYR A 365 13.62 -8.85 3.90
N PHE A 366 13.12 -7.64 3.67
CA PHE A 366 11.72 -7.43 3.32
C PHE A 366 11.51 -6.33 2.29
N ASP A 367 11.01 -6.74 1.12
CA ASP A 367 10.62 -5.83 0.05
C ASP A 367 9.11 -5.87 -0.19
N LEU A 368 8.52 -4.71 -0.42
CA LEU A 368 7.08 -4.58 -0.62
C LEU A 368 6.75 -3.84 -1.91
N ILE A 369 6.12 -4.55 -2.84
CA ILE A 369 5.61 -4.04 -4.09
C ILE A 369 4.11 -3.76 -3.95
N THR A 370 3.72 -2.53 -4.26
CA THR A 370 2.33 -2.06 -4.23
C THR A 370 1.98 -1.29 -5.51
N ASN A 371 0.72 -0.93 -5.67
CA ASN A 371 0.25 -0.17 -6.83
C ASN A 371 -0.10 1.25 -6.43
N ALA A 372 0.48 2.22 -7.15
CA ALA A 372 0.10 3.63 -7.01
C ALA A 372 -1.19 3.99 -7.77
N MET A 373 -1.70 3.09 -8.61
CA MET A 373 -2.94 3.24 -9.35
C MET A 373 -3.72 1.93 -9.34
N PRO A 374 -4.98 1.90 -9.80
CA PRO A 374 -5.78 0.68 -9.75
C PRO A 374 -5.16 -0.47 -10.55
N SER A 375 -5.06 -1.63 -9.93
CA SER A 375 -4.72 -2.87 -10.63
C SER A 375 -5.95 -3.70 -10.90
N TYR A 376 -6.09 -4.13 -12.15
CA TYR A 376 -7.21 -4.91 -12.63
C TYR A 376 -6.89 -6.40 -12.56
N PHE A 377 -7.88 -7.21 -12.21
CA PHE A 377 -7.77 -8.67 -12.12
C PHE A 377 -7.11 -9.34 -13.33
N TYR A 378 -7.39 -8.86 -14.54
CA TYR A 378 -6.80 -9.41 -15.78
C TYR A 378 -5.28 -9.19 -15.88
N SER A 379 -4.74 -8.18 -15.19
CA SER A 379 -3.31 -7.87 -15.18
C SER A 379 -2.55 -8.66 -14.11
N ASN A 380 -3.23 -9.17 -13.09
CA ASN A 380 -2.61 -9.84 -11.96
C ASN A 380 -1.73 -11.04 -12.34
N PRO A 381 -2.13 -11.93 -13.27
CA PRO A 381 -1.28 -13.03 -13.71
C PRO A 381 0.05 -12.55 -14.30
N ARG A 382 0.01 -11.47 -15.09
CA ARG A 382 1.20 -10.88 -15.70
C ARG A 382 2.14 -10.31 -14.63
N SER A 383 1.63 -9.58 -13.65
CA SER A 383 2.45 -9.01 -12.56
C SER A 383 3.16 -10.10 -11.75
N VAL A 384 2.44 -11.17 -11.38
CA VAL A 384 3.01 -12.33 -10.68
C VAL A 384 4.09 -13.00 -11.53
N MET A 385 3.78 -13.34 -12.79
CA MET A 385 4.73 -14.03 -13.67
C MET A 385 5.95 -13.18 -14.02
N THR A 386 5.81 -11.85 -14.08
CA THR A 386 6.93 -10.94 -14.30
C THR A 386 7.97 -11.05 -13.19
N ILE A 387 7.53 -11.07 -11.92
CA ILE A 387 8.43 -11.29 -10.78
C ILE A 387 9.02 -12.69 -10.85
N VAL A 388 8.21 -13.73 -11.03
CA VAL A 388 8.70 -15.13 -11.07
C VAL A 388 9.79 -15.31 -12.14
N LYS A 389 9.61 -14.75 -13.34
CA LYS A 389 10.61 -14.80 -14.41
C LYS A 389 11.88 -14.02 -14.07
N ALA A 390 11.75 -12.88 -13.41
CA ALA A 390 12.91 -12.12 -12.95
C ALA A 390 13.69 -12.91 -11.89
N LEU A 391 13.00 -13.56 -10.95
CA LEU A 391 13.62 -14.33 -9.88
C LEU A 391 14.23 -15.65 -10.36
N SER A 392 13.70 -16.26 -11.41
CA SER A 392 14.19 -17.54 -11.97
C SER A 392 15.07 -17.41 -13.21
N GLY A 393 15.33 -16.18 -13.65
CA GLY A 393 16.03 -15.90 -14.91
C GLY A 393 17.20 -14.93 -14.71
N SER A 394 17.27 -13.94 -15.61
CA SER A 394 18.30 -12.89 -15.54
C SER A 394 18.06 -11.98 -14.35
N ARG A 395 19.11 -11.68 -13.58
CA ARG A 395 19.07 -10.65 -12.53
C ARG A 395 18.69 -9.30 -13.14
N LYS A 396 17.60 -8.71 -12.64
CA LYS A 396 17.03 -7.43 -13.06
C LYS A 396 16.91 -6.53 -11.85
N THR A 397 17.05 -5.23 -12.06
CA THR A 397 16.68 -4.21 -11.07
C THR A 397 15.16 -4.17 -10.90
N TYR A 398 14.66 -3.68 -9.77
CA TYR A 398 13.23 -3.43 -9.57
C TYR A 398 12.65 -2.54 -10.66
N ARG A 399 13.39 -1.52 -11.11
CA ARG A 399 12.94 -0.67 -12.21
C ARG A 399 12.71 -1.45 -13.51
N GLU A 400 13.59 -2.39 -13.86
CA GLU A 400 13.41 -3.25 -15.04
C GLU A 400 12.25 -4.23 -14.86
N ILE A 401 12.11 -4.83 -13.67
CA ILE A 401 10.98 -5.73 -13.34
C ILE A 401 9.66 -4.98 -13.44
N LEU A 402 9.55 -3.82 -12.80
CA LEU A 402 8.32 -3.02 -12.74
C LEU A 402 7.99 -2.34 -14.09
N ALA A 403 8.95 -2.24 -15.03
CA ALA A 403 8.70 -1.77 -16.39
C ALA A 403 7.91 -2.79 -17.24
N GLU A 404 7.91 -4.07 -16.84
CA GLU A 404 7.19 -5.15 -17.52
C GLU A 404 5.76 -5.34 -17.00
N PHE A 405 5.39 -4.64 -15.91
CA PHE A 405 4.02 -4.59 -15.40
C PHE A 405 3.11 -3.82 -16.35
N ASP A 406 1.79 -3.87 -16.12
CA ASP A 406 0.89 -2.94 -16.81
C ASP A 406 1.23 -1.50 -16.36
N PRO A 407 1.63 -0.59 -17.27
CA PRO A 407 1.99 0.78 -16.92
C PRO A 407 0.87 1.57 -16.24
N VAL A 408 -0.39 1.14 -16.37
CA VAL A 408 -1.54 1.72 -15.69
C VAL A 408 -1.49 1.49 -14.18
N GLN A 409 -0.94 0.36 -13.70
CA GLN A 409 -0.86 0.05 -12.26
C GLN A 409 0.09 0.97 -11.51
N LYS A 410 1.06 1.55 -12.21
CA LYS A 410 2.11 2.40 -11.61
C LYS A 410 2.75 1.72 -10.40
N ALA A 411 3.09 0.45 -10.55
CA ALA A 411 3.66 -0.35 -9.47
C ALA A 411 4.93 0.29 -8.92
N VAL A 412 5.10 0.20 -7.60
CA VAL A 412 6.21 0.79 -6.84
C VAL A 412 6.75 -0.25 -5.87
N VAL A 413 8.05 -0.21 -5.61
CA VAL A 413 8.70 -0.97 -4.55
C VAL A 413 9.12 -0.03 -3.44
N ILE A 414 8.96 -0.49 -2.20
CA ILE A 414 9.53 0.12 -0.99
C ILE A 414 10.24 -0.96 -0.18
N GLY A 415 11.26 -0.57 0.61
CA GLY A 415 12.03 -1.48 1.46
C GLY A 415 13.35 -1.97 0.87
N GLU A 416 13.71 -1.52 -0.33
CA GLU A 416 14.87 -2.02 -1.08
C GLU A 416 16.21 -1.37 -0.70
N GLU A 417 16.25 -0.55 0.36
CA GLU A 417 17.31 0.45 0.56
C GLU A 417 18.67 -0.21 0.77
N ASP A 418 18.62 -1.38 1.38
CA ASP A 418 19.74 -2.20 1.78
C ASP A 418 20.10 -3.27 0.75
N ASN A 419 19.37 -3.34 -0.37
CA ASN A 419 19.67 -4.23 -1.47
C ASN A 419 20.81 -3.67 -2.35
N ASP A 420 21.48 -4.55 -3.09
CA ASP A 420 22.56 -4.20 -4.02
C ASP A 420 22.08 -3.50 -5.31
#